data_AF-A0A1M4MH83-F1
#
_entry.id   AF-A0A1M4MH83-F1
#
_cell.length_a   1.000
_cell.length_b   1.000
_cell.length_c   1.000
_cell.angle_alpha   90.00
_cell.angle_beta   90.00
_cell.angle_gamma   90.00
#
_symmetry.space_group_name_H-M   'P 1'
#
loop_
_entity.id
_entity.type
_entity.pdbx_description
1 polymer ?
#
loop_
_entity_poly.entity_id
_entity_poly.type
_entity_poly.pdbx_seq_one_letter_code
_entity_poly.pdbx_strand_id
1 'polypeptide(L)'
;MRQSRMKLLSSEEAVSPVIGVMLMLVVTIIIAAVVSAFAGGLIGNEDQKAPKLIMDAKIVNTGYWSSSYFKAEVTGVDDPIDTQDLQIMTSWSKKLVNGTTIDGGATMVPGDRNFRVFYVVNGWSAKDNWTYVCPQGYGPGVGLSGEENTNFWPFEKGPNYTKPATMAQFETGGLTNYSWFGNYNLQSGTIMFARPFGGRLGGQATGGGGFSVGYGMAADTSQGNTGGGRYWYSYGTDSKGATFESYPESIDQMMAVLGNNWNYLRAGDVVTMKVIHTPSGKVIWQKDISVEG
;
A
#
# COMPACT_ATOMS: atom_id res chain seq x y z
N MET A 1 19.46 -60.54 65.65
CA MET A 1 19.06 -60.15 64.27
C MET A 1 17.65 -59.57 64.30
N ARG A 2 17.47 -58.25 64.06
CA ARG A 2 16.16 -57.67 63.70
C ARG A 2 16.32 -56.27 63.09
N GLN A 3 15.89 -56.16 61.82
CA GLN A 3 15.30 -55.02 61.06
C GLN A 3 16.04 -53.66 61.04
N SER A 4 16.12 -52.92 59.94
CA SER A 4 14.99 -52.40 59.15
C SER A 4 15.40 -51.94 57.74
N ARG A 5 14.60 -52.25 56.73
CA ARG A 5 14.62 -51.56 55.42
C ARG A 5 13.50 -50.51 55.42
N MET A 6 13.87 -49.25 55.19
CA MET A 6 12.98 -48.09 55.11
C MET A 6 12.40 -48.02 53.68
N LYS A 7 11.08 -48.17 53.53
CA LYS A 7 10.36 -47.93 52.26
C LYS A 7 10.03 -46.43 52.17
N LEU A 8 10.57 -45.76 51.17
CA LEU A 8 10.13 -44.43 50.73
C LEU A 8 8.76 -44.57 50.05
N LEU A 9 7.72 -43.99 50.66
CA LEU A 9 6.42 -43.77 50.03
C LEU A 9 6.48 -42.42 49.31
N SER A 10 6.36 -42.44 47.98
CA SER A 10 6.18 -41.23 47.17
C SER A 10 4.69 -40.90 47.16
N SER A 11 4.32 -39.74 47.69
CA SER A 11 2.95 -39.23 47.71
C SER A 11 2.62 -38.60 46.36
N GLU A 12 1.90 -39.31 45.49
CA GLU A 12 1.14 -38.63 44.44
C GLU A 12 -0.21 -38.24 45.04
N GLU A 13 -0.37 -36.95 45.36
CA GLU A 13 -1.68 -36.40 45.72
C GLU A 13 -2.63 -36.57 44.52
N ALA A 14 -3.61 -37.45 44.68
CA ALA A 14 -4.69 -37.60 43.72
C ALA A 14 -5.56 -36.34 43.76
N VAL A 15 -5.46 -35.52 42.71
CA VAL A 15 -6.38 -34.41 42.49
C VAL A 15 -7.81 -34.99 42.37
N SER A 16 -8.76 -34.42 43.11
CA SER A 16 -10.11 -34.98 43.16
C SER A 16 -10.83 -34.91 41.80
N PRO A 17 -11.64 -35.91 41.43
CA PRO A 17 -12.40 -35.91 40.17
C PRO A 17 -13.27 -34.66 39.96
N VAL A 18 -13.77 -34.08 41.05
CA VAL A 18 -14.58 -32.86 41.04
C VAL A 18 -13.77 -31.67 40.54
N ILE A 19 -12.52 -31.52 41.01
CA ILE A 19 -11.64 -30.43 40.58
C ILE A 19 -11.29 -30.56 39.10
N GLY A 20 -11.05 -31.78 38.61
CA GLY A 20 -10.78 -32.03 37.19
C GLY A 20 -11.93 -31.58 36.28
N VAL A 21 -13.17 -31.90 36.66
CA VAL A 21 -14.37 -31.49 35.90
C VAL A 21 -14.59 -29.98 36.00
N MET A 22 -14.45 -29.39 37.19
CA MET A 22 -14.58 -27.94 37.34
C MET A 22 -13.54 -27.17 36.52
N LEU A 23 -12.30 -27.64 36.48
CA LEU A 23 -11.23 -27.03 35.70
C LEU A 23 -11.50 -27.15 34.19
N MET A 24 -11.96 -28.31 33.72
CA MET A 24 -12.33 -28.50 32.31
C MET A 24 -13.46 -27.56 31.86
N LEU A 25 -14.46 -27.35 32.70
CA LEU A 25 -15.57 -26.44 32.41
C LEU A 25 -15.12 -24.98 32.34
N VAL A 26 -14.30 -24.54 33.29
CA VAL A 26 -13.78 -23.16 33.28
C VAL A 26 -12.92 -22.92 32.05
N VAL A 27 -12.01 -23.84 31.73
CA VAL A 27 -11.14 -23.72 30.55
C VAL A 27 -11.94 -23.72 29.26
N THR A 28 -12.94 -24.60 29.11
CA THR A 28 -13.79 -24.61 27.91
C THR A 28 -14.62 -23.35 27.77
N ILE A 29 -15.18 -22.81 28.86
CA ILE A 29 -15.92 -21.54 28.84
C ILE A 29 -15.00 -20.37 28.45
N ILE A 30 -13.80 -20.29 29.02
CA ILE A 30 -12.83 -19.23 28.67
C ILE A 30 -12.41 -19.34 27.21
N ILE A 31 -12.05 -20.54 26.73
CA ILE A 31 -11.66 -20.75 25.34
C ILE A 31 -12.83 -20.39 24.41
N ALA A 32 -14.06 -20.83 24.72
CA ALA A 32 -15.24 -20.50 23.93
C ALA A 32 -15.50 -18.99 23.89
N ALA A 33 -15.33 -18.27 25.01
CA ALA A 33 -15.48 -16.82 25.07
C ALA A 33 -14.41 -16.09 24.25
N VAL A 34 -13.14 -16.52 24.33
CA VAL A 34 -12.04 -15.95 23.54
C VAL A 34 -12.25 -16.23 22.06
N VAL A 35 -12.61 -17.46 21.69
CA VAL A 35 -12.91 -17.84 20.29
C VAL A 35 -14.13 -17.07 19.78
N SER A 36 -15.17 -16.86 20.61
CA SER A 36 -16.36 -16.08 20.26
C SER A 36 -16.04 -14.59 20.11
N ALA A 37 -15.20 -14.02 20.96
CA ALA A 37 -14.74 -12.63 20.82
C ALA A 37 -13.86 -12.45 19.57
N PHE A 38 -13.00 -13.43 19.26
CA PHE A 38 -12.16 -13.43 18.06
C PHE A 38 -13.00 -13.62 16.79
N ALA A 39 -14.00 -14.50 16.82
CA ALA A 39 -14.95 -14.68 15.73
C ALA A 39 -15.89 -13.47 15.58
N GLY A 40 -16.39 -12.90 16.68
CA GLY A 40 -17.26 -11.72 16.68
C GLY A 40 -16.55 -10.42 16.28
N GLY A 41 -15.22 -10.34 16.44
CA GLY A 41 -14.40 -9.27 15.86
C GLY A 41 -14.08 -9.45 14.38
N LEU A 42 -14.28 -10.66 13.83
CA LEU A 42 -14.03 -11.01 12.42
C LEU A 42 -15.33 -11.18 11.60
N ILE A 43 -16.46 -11.41 12.26
CA ILE A 43 -17.80 -11.44 11.67
C ILE A 43 -18.34 -10.02 11.76
N GLY A 44 -18.11 -9.22 10.71
CA GLY A 44 -18.76 -7.92 10.55
C GLY A 44 -20.28 -8.08 10.73
N ASN A 45 -20.93 -7.06 11.28
CA ASN A 45 -22.38 -7.02 11.49
C ASN A 45 -23.10 -7.57 10.23
N GLU A 46 -23.79 -8.72 10.35
CA GLU A 46 -24.53 -9.32 9.23
C GLU A 46 -25.62 -8.37 8.68
N ASP A 47 -25.95 -7.33 9.45
CA ASP A 47 -26.92 -6.29 9.11
C ASP A 47 -26.36 -5.16 8.22
N GLN A 48 -25.04 -4.99 8.08
CA GLN A 48 -24.51 -3.97 7.18
C GLN A 48 -24.41 -4.48 5.74
N LYS A 49 -25.33 -4.00 4.90
CA LYS A 49 -25.30 -4.18 3.44
C LYS A 49 -23.99 -3.60 2.89
N ALA A 50 -23.15 -4.46 2.32
CA ALA A 50 -21.93 -4.02 1.66
C ALA A 50 -22.28 -3.25 0.36
N PRO A 51 -21.59 -2.14 0.06
CA PRO A 51 -21.80 -1.41 -1.18
C PRO A 51 -21.30 -2.23 -2.37
N LYS A 52 -21.89 -1.99 -3.55
CA LYS A 52 -21.38 -2.56 -4.80
C LYS A 52 -20.35 -1.61 -5.40
N LEU A 53 -19.24 -2.18 -5.86
CA LEU A 53 -18.15 -1.46 -6.50
C LEU A 53 -17.78 -2.16 -7.81
N ILE A 54 -17.82 -1.42 -8.91
CA ILE A 54 -17.33 -1.84 -10.21
C ILE A 54 -16.23 -0.87 -10.61
N MET A 55 -15.07 -1.43 -10.97
CA MET A 55 -13.89 -0.66 -11.29
C MET A 55 -12.99 -1.41 -12.25
N ASP A 56 -12.28 -0.65 -13.07
CA ASP A 56 -11.28 -1.12 -14.00
C ASP A 56 -9.89 -0.72 -13.51
N ALA A 57 -9.14 -1.74 -13.08
CA ALA A 57 -7.78 -1.60 -12.61
C ALA A 57 -6.77 -1.99 -13.68
N LYS A 58 -5.68 -1.21 -13.77
CA LYS A 58 -4.60 -1.34 -14.73
C LYS A 58 -3.27 -1.10 -14.04
N ILE A 59 -2.29 -1.95 -14.36
CA ILE A 59 -0.91 -1.82 -13.90
C ILE A 59 -0.03 -1.80 -15.14
N VAL A 60 0.73 -0.72 -15.33
CA VAL A 60 1.67 -0.57 -16.43
C VAL A 60 3.07 -0.46 -15.86
N ASN A 61 3.99 -1.25 -16.40
CA ASN A 61 5.40 -1.18 -16.10
C ASN A 61 6.27 -1.16 -17.36
N THR A 62 6.59 0.05 -17.81
CA THR A 62 7.40 0.32 -19.01
C THR A 62 8.90 0.38 -18.73
N GLY A 63 9.32 0.34 -17.46
CA GLY A 63 10.69 0.64 -17.06
C GLY A 63 11.01 2.13 -16.88
N TYR A 64 10.08 3.04 -17.19
CA TYR A 64 10.25 4.48 -17.01
C TYR A 64 9.24 5.00 -15.99
N TRP A 65 9.66 5.83 -15.04
CA TRP A 65 8.73 6.43 -14.08
C TRP A 65 7.62 7.25 -14.74
N SER A 66 7.92 7.81 -15.91
CA SER A 66 6.99 8.65 -16.65
C SER A 66 5.89 7.86 -17.39
N SER A 67 5.98 6.54 -17.47
CA SER A 67 4.96 5.74 -18.16
C SER A 67 4.56 4.47 -17.40
N SER A 68 5.23 4.14 -16.30
CA SER A 68 4.78 3.12 -15.36
C SER A 68 3.78 3.70 -14.37
N TYR A 69 2.64 3.03 -14.12
CA TYR A 69 1.62 3.48 -13.17
C TYR A 69 0.68 2.35 -12.76
N PHE A 70 0.02 2.54 -11.62
CA PHE A 70 -1.20 1.85 -11.22
C PHE A 70 -2.37 2.83 -11.38
N LYS A 71 -3.47 2.37 -11.99
CA LYS A 71 -4.72 3.11 -12.11
C LYS A 71 -5.89 2.19 -11.79
N ALA A 72 -6.80 2.60 -10.93
CA ALA A 72 -8.09 1.96 -10.72
C ALA A 72 -9.20 2.99 -10.89
N GLU A 73 -9.98 2.85 -11.95
CA GLU A 73 -11.06 3.76 -12.30
C GLU A 73 -12.41 3.14 -11.93
N VAL A 74 -13.19 3.85 -11.13
CA VAL A 74 -14.51 3.42 -10.69
C VAL A 74 -15.50 3.66 -11.82
N THR A 75 -16.12 2.58 -12.31
CA THR A 75 -17.09 2.63 -13.41
C THR A 75 -18.53 2.50 -12.95
N GLY A 76 -18.76 2.11 -11.69
CA GLY A 76 -20.09 2.09 -11.10
C GLY A 76 -20.08 1.82 -9.60
N VAL A 77 -20.97 2.51 -8.88
CA VAL A 77 -21.30 2.26 -7.48
C VAL A 77 -22.81 2.41 -7.28
N ASP A 78 -23.38 1.69 -6.30
CA ASP A 78 -24.80 1.86 -5.95
C ASP A 78 -25.03 3.21 -5.21
N ASP A 79 -24.11 3.57 -4.31
CA ASP A 79 -24.05 4.82 -3.56
C ASP A 79 -22.56 5.22 -3.41
N PRO A 80 -22.22 6.51 -3.23
CA PRO A 80 -20.86 6.93 -2.93
C PRO A 80 -20.27 6.16 -1.74
N ILE A 81 -19.05 5.62 -1.90
CA ILE A 81 -18.38 4.82 -0.87
C ILE A 81 -17.25 5.65 -0.27
N ASP A 82 -17.30 5.91 1.04
CA ASP A 82 -16.20 6.60 1.71
C ASP A 82 -14.95 5.71 1.72
N THR A 83 -13.82 6.24 1.25
CA THR A 83 -12.56 5.49 1.30
C THR A 83 -12.06 5.26 2.71
N GLN A 84 -12.54 6.01 3.71
CA GLN A 84 -12.28 5.76 5.13
C GLN A 84 -12.80 4.38 5.59
N ASP A 85 -13.81 3.86 4.91
CA ASP A 85 -14.44 2.56 5.16
C ASP A 85 -13.88 1.44 4.26
N LEU A 86 -12.75 1.70 3.58
CA LEU A 86 -12.14 0.75 2.66
C LEU A 86 -10.74 0.35 3.10
N GLN A 87 -10.39 -0.90 2.84
CA GLN A 87 -9.02 -1.40 2.83
C GLN A 87 -8.73 -1.98 1.45
N ILE A 88 -7.58 -1.62 0.87
CA ILE A 88 -7.14 -2.18 -0.41
C ILE A 88 -5.96 -3.09 -0.15
N MET A 89 -5.94 -4.26 -0.76
CA MET A 89 -4.82 -5.21 -0.68
C MET A 89 -4.37 -5.57 -2.08
N THR A 90 -3.06 -5.58 -2.30
CA THR A 90 -2.44 -6.15 -3.49
C THR A 90 -1.52 -7.29 -3.08
N SER A 91 -1.37 -8.28 -3.95
CA SER A 91 -0.44 -9.38 -3.75
C SER A 91 -0.01 -9.96 -5.10
N TRP A 92 1.26 -10.32 -5.21
CA TRP A 92 1.82 -10.97 -6.38
C TRP A 92 3.05 -11.80 -6.01
N SER A 93 3.35 -12.78 -6.84
CA SER A 93 4.53 -13.64 -6.71
C SER A 93 5.12 -13.87 -8.10
N LYS A 94 6.43 -13.79 -8.21
CA LYS A 94 7.16 -13.99 -9.45
C LYS A 94 8.36 -14.89 -9.23
N LYS A 95 8.47 -15.93 -10.06
CA LYS A 95 9.68 -16.75 -10.13
C LYS A 95 10.64 -16.19 -11.17
N LEU A 96 11.83 -15.80 -10.72
CA LEU A 96 12.92 -15.35 -11.59
C LEU A 96 13.56 -16.53 -12.33
N VAL A 97 14.31 -16.22 -13.39
CA VAL A 97 15.00 -17.23 -14.23
C VAL A 97 15.99 -18.08 -13.43
N ASN A 98 16.61 -17.51 -12.40
CA ASN A 98 17.51 -18.23 -11.49
C ASN A 98 16.78 -19.12 -10.47
N GLY A 99 15.45 -19.21 -10.54
CA GLY A 99 14.61 -20.00 -9.66
C GLY A 99 14.19 -19.30 -8.36
N THR A 100 14.72 -18.11 -8.05
CA THR A 100 14.33 -17.32 -6.88
C THR A 100 12.89 -16.82 -7.02
N THR A 101 12.06 -17.06 -6.01
CA THR A 101 10.73 -16.43 -5.90
C THR A 101 10.86 -15.06 -5.25
N ILE A 102 10.25 -14.06 -5.86
CA ILE A 102 10.09 -12.72 -5.31
C ILE A 102 8.59 -12.48 -5.14
N ASP A 103 8.22 -12.17 -3.92
CA ASP A 103 6.86 -11.79 -3.58
C ASP A 103 6.77 -10.28 -3.37
N GLY A 104 5.57 -9.76 -3.56
CA GLY A 104 5.22 -8.39 -3.23
C GLY A 104 3.73 -8.22 -3.05
N GLY A 105 3.33 -6.96 -2.93
CA GLY A 105 2.02 -6.56 -2.48
C GLY A 105 2.10 -5.55 -1.35
N ALA A 106 0.97 -4.93 -1.06
CA ALA A 106 0.81 -3.98 0.02
C ALA A 106 -0.63 -4.01 0.54
N THR A 107 -0.81 -3.56 1.78
CA THR A 107 -2.12 -3.27 2.36
C THR A 107 -2.21 -1.77 2.56
N MET A 108 -3.18 -1.13 1.92
CA MET A 108 -3.47 0.28 2.05
C MET A 108 -4.63 0.45 3.03
N VAL A 109 -4.36 1.16 4.12
CA VAL A 109 -5.31 1.44 5.20
C VAL A 109 -5.47 2.96 5.33
N PRO A 110 -6.70 3.48 5.43
CA PRO A 110 -6.95 4.89 5.67
C PRO A 110 -6.20 5.40 6.90
N GLY A 111 -5.56 6.56 6.75
CA GLY A 111 -4.76 7.19 7.82
C GLY A 111 -3.35 6.62 8.02
N ASP A 112 -3.01 5.45 7.46
CA ASP A 112 -1.67 4.88 7.54
C ASP A 112 -0.78 5.39 6.39
N ARG A 113 0.21 6.23 6.72
CA ARG A 113 1.09 6.87 5.73
C ARG A 113 2.09 5.86 5.16
N ASN A 114 1.65 5.13 4.14
CA ASN A 114 2.42 4.13 3.41
C ASN A 114 3.31 4.70 2.28
N PHE A 115 3.14 5.97 1.91
CA PHE A 115 4.06 6.69 1.04
C PHE A 115 4.98 7.58 1.86
N ARG A 116 6.28 7.54 1.54
CA ARG A 116 7.29 8.41 2.11
C ARG A 116 8.39 8.64 1.11
N VAL A 117 8.62 9.85 0.65
CA VAL A 117 9.79 10.16 -0.18
C VAL A 117 10.53 11.33 0.41
N PHE A 118 11.84 11.15 0.57
CA PHE A 118 12.76 12.23 0.86
C PHE A 118 13.24 12.82 -0.47
N TYR A 119 12.99 14.10 -0.69
CA TYR A 119 13.37 14.75 -1.93
C TYR A 119 14.00 16.12 -1.70
N VAL A 120 14.99 16.42 -2.53
CA VAL A 120 15.63 17.73 -2.64
C VAL A 120 15.57 18.10 -4.12
N VAL A 121 14.92 19.21 -4.47
CA VAL A 121 14.73 19.61 -5.88
C VAL A 121 16.08 19.94 -6.55
N ASN A 122 17.00 20.51 -5.78
CA ASN A 122 18.36 20.87 -6.17
C ASN A 122 19.21 21.12 -4.93
N GLY A 123 20.54 21.13 -5.06
CA GLY A 123 21.48 21.31 -3.95
C GLY A 123 21.40 22.61 -3.14
N TRP A 124 20.46 23.51 -3.45
CA TRP A 124 20.22 24.77 -2.75
C TRP A 124 18.81 24.83 -2.12
N SER A 125 17.98 23.81 -2.34
CA SER A 125 16.63 23.71 -1.77
C SER A 125 16.68 23.05 -0.40
N ALA A 126 15.77 23.43 0.48
CA ALA A 126 15.54 22.70 1.72
C ALA A 126 15.11 21.25 1.41
N LYS A 127 15.42 20.35 2.35
CA LYS A 127 14.99 18.96 2.27
C LYS A 127 13.49 18.90 2.53
N ASP A 128 12.74 18.35 1.57
CA ASP A 128 11.32 18.08 1.71
C ASP A 128 11.11 16.60 2.04
N ASN A 129 10.21 16.34 3.00
CA ASN A 129 9.75 15.00 3.34
C ASN A 129 8.28 14.90 2.98
N TRP A 130 7.97 14.06 1.99
CA TRP A 130 6.61 13.88 1.51
C TRP A 130 6.04 12.60 2.09
N THR A 131 4.95 12.71 2.85
CA THR A 131 4.27 11.56 3.42
C THR A 131 2.77 11.68 3.24
N TYR A 132 2.13 10.65 2.68
CA TYR A 132 0.68 10.56 2.56
C TYR A 132 0.22 9.10 2.45
N VAL A 133 -1.09 8.90 2.30
CA VAL A 133 -1.71 7.59 2.12
C VAL A 133 -2.02 7.37 0.64
N CYS A 134 -1.42 6.32 0.06
CA CYS A 134 -1.68 5.84 -1.30
C CYS A 134 -2.81 4.79 -1.33
N PRO A 135 -3.48 4.61 -2.49
CA PRO A 135 -3.33 5.36 -3.74
C PRO A 135 -3.94 6.77 -3.65
N GLN A 136 -3.54 7.67 -4.54
CA GLN A 136 -4.13 9.01 -4.58
C GLN A 136 -5.44 9.01 -5.37
N GLY A 137 -6.46 9.71 -4.88
CA GLY A 137 -7.73 9.94 -5.56
C GLY A 137 -7.70 11.12 -6.54
N TYR A 138 -8.41 10.97 -7.66
CA TYR A 138 -8.66 12.00 -8.67
C TYR A 138 -10.10 11.91 -9.17
N GLY A 139 -10.65 13.02 -9.67
CA GLY A 139 -11.98 13.06 -10.30
C GLY A 139 -13.15 13.15 -9.30
N PRO A 140 -14.37 12.74 -9.71
CA PRO A 140 -15.58 12.79 -8.88
C PRO A 140 -15.37 12.24 -7.48
N GLY A 141 -15.95 12.90 -6.47
CA GLY A 141 -15.84 12.49 -5.08
C GLY A 141 -14.51 12.85 -4.39
N VAL A 142 -13.56 13.44 -5.12
CA VAL A 142 -12.27 13.93 -4.59
C VAL A 142 -12.26 15.45 -4.54
N GLY A 143 -11.72 16.01 -3.45
CA GLY A 143 -11.68 17.45 -3.25
C GLY A 143 -13.00 18.02 -2.75
N LEU A 144 -13.03 19.34 -2.52
CA LEU A 144 -14.18 20.00 -1.90
C LEU A 144 -15.41 20.09 -2.82
N SER A 145 -15.20 20.01 -4.13
CA SER A 145 -16.25 20.14 -5.16
C SER A 145 -16.43 18.89 -6.03
N GLY A 146 -15.59 17.86 -5.88
CA GLY A 146 -15.61 16.69 -6.78
C GLY A 146 -15.09 16.97 -8.20
N GLU A 147 -14.60 18.18 -8.48
CA GLU A 147 -14.04 18.59 -9.79
C GLU A 147 -12.53 18.89 -9.73
N GLU A 148 -11.89 18.64 -8.58
CA GLU A 148 -10.49 18.98 -8.37
C GLU A 148 -9.60 17.97 -9.09
N ASN A 149 -9.10 18.36 -10.26
CA ASN A 149 -7.91 17.80 -10.87
C ASN A 149 -6.74 18.07 -9.92
N THR A 150 -6.58 17.22 -8.89
CA THR A 150 -5.30 17.21 -8.19
C THR A 150 -4.27 16.82 -9.24
N ASN A 151 -3.23 17.62 -9.37
CA ASN A 151 -2.21 17.37 -10.37
C ASN A 151 -1.31 16.24 -9.83
N PHE A 152 -0.81 15.34 -10.68
CA PHE A 152 0.34 14.47 -10.34
C PHE A 152 1.58 15.36 -10.20
N TRP A 153 1.62 16.12 -9.12
CA TRP A 153 2.70 17.02 -8.80
C TRP A 153 2.84 16.97 -7.28
N PRO A 154 3.90 16.34 -6.77
CA PRO A 154 4.18 16.35 -5.34
C PRO A 154 4.59 17.73 -4.80
N PHE A 155 4.59 18.74 -5.68
CA PHE A 155 4.58 20.13 -5.31
C PHE A 155 3.16 20.56 -4.94
N GLU A 156 2.82 20.43 -3.67
CA GLU A 156 2.32 21.64 -3.04
C GLU A 156 3.56 22.52 -2.82
N LYS A 157 3.69 23.54 -3.67
CA LYS A 157 4.79 24.51 -3.73
C LYS A 157 4.89 25.32 -2.46
N GLY A 158 5.48 24.72 -1.44
CA GLY A 158 5.75 25.36 -0.16
C GLY A 158 4.50 26.08 0.37
N PRO A 159 4.67 27.00 1.33
CA PRO A 159 3.55 27.67 1.95
C PRO A 159 2.77 28.65 1.04
N ASN A 160 3.04 28.76 -0.27
CA ASN A 160 2.57 29.90 -1.09
C ASN A 160 2.06 29.56 -2.51
N TYR A 161 1.26 28.50 -2.72
CA TYR A 161 0.55 28.29 -3.99
C TYR A 161 -0.96 28.13 -3.78
N THR A 162 -1.79 28.70 -4.66
CA THR A 162 -3.25 28.85 -4.44
C THR A 162 -4.12 28.26 -5.56
N LYS A 163 -5.06 27.40 -5.12
CA LYS A 163 -6.39 26.98 -5.63
C LYS A 163 -6.61 25.69 -6.46
N PRO A 164 -7.79 25.03 -6.25
CA PRO A 164 -8.92 25.47 -5.39
C PRO A 164 -8.84 25.01 -3.93
N ALA A 165 -8.87 25.98 -3.01
CA ALA A 165 -9.13 25.83 -1.58
C ALA A 165 -10.36 26.69 -1.23
N THR A 166 -10.93 26.55 -0.02
CA THR A 166 -12.05 27.40 0.44
C THR A 166 -11.63 28.87 0.61
N MET A 167 -12.58 29.80 0.54
CA MET A 167 -12.27 31.25 0.56
C MET A 167 -11.56 31.74 1.84
N ALA A 168 -11.80 31.14 2.99
CA ALA A 168 -11.25 31.58 4.27
C ALA A 168 -10.01 30.79 4.74
N GLN A 169 -9.68 29.64 4.13
CA GLN A 169 -8.53 28.81 4.56
C GLN A 169 -7.41 28.80 3.52
N PHE A 170 -7.42 29.88 2.76
CA PHE A 170 -6.26 30.71 2.57
C PHE A 170 -5.74 31.38 3.85
N GLU A 171 -6.56 31.65 4.87
CA GLU A 171 -6.15 32.61 5.91
C GLU A 171 -5.17 32.04 6.95
N THR A 172 -4.93 30.72 6.96
CA THR A 172 -3.98 30.08 7.92
C THR A 172 -2.94 29.12 7.31
N GLY A 173 -3.03 28.76 6.02
CA GLY A 173 -1.93 28.20 5.20
C GLY A 173 -1.35 26.82 5.55
N GLY A 174 -1.80 25.75 4.87
CA GLY A 174 -0.92 24.59 4.59
C GLY A 174 -1.61 23.25 4.26
N LEU A 175 -1.51 22.83 2.99
CA LEU A 175 -1.65 21.47 2.42
C LEU A 175 -2.99 20.73 2.63
N THR A 176 -3.75 20.44 1.55
CA THR A 176 -5.02 19.71 1.64
C THR A 176 -4.85 18.21 1.35
N ASN A 177 -5.31 17.34 2.26
CA ASN A 177 -5.14 15.88 2.19
C ASN A 177 -6.29 15.15 1.47
N TYR A 178 -7.15 15.85 0.73
CA TYR A 178 -8.37 15.27 0.13
C TYR A 178 -8.13 14.15 -0.88
N SER A 179 -6.99 14.15 -1.57
CA SER A 179 -6.63 13.06 -2.50
C SER A 179 -5.98 11.87 -1.80
N TRP A 180 -5.75 11.91 -0.49
CA TRP A 180 -5.14 10.79 0.21
C TRP A 180 -6.19 9.73 0.46
N PHE A 181 -5.81 8.46 0.28
CA PHE A 181 -6.72 7.35 0.56
C PHE A 181 -7.23 7.43 2.01
N GLY A 182 -8.56 7.43 2.16
CA GLY A 182 -9.25 7.71 3.42
C GLY A 182 -9.98 9.05 3.47
N ASN A 183 -9.73 9.98 2.53
CA ASN A 183 -10.28 11.35 2.58
C ASN A 183 -11.17 11.71 1.38
N TYR A 184 -11.59 10.74 0.58
CA TYR A 184 -12.47 10.96 -0.58
C TYR A 184 -13.49 9.84 -0.75
N ASN A 185 -14.49 10.08 -1.58
CA ASN A 185 -15.56 9.12 -1.88
C ASN A 185 -15.35 8.48 -3.26
N LEU A 186 -15.52 7.17 -3.36
CA LEU A 186 -15.61 6.46 -4.63
C LEU A 186 -16.99 6.66 -5.24
N GLN A 187 -17.01 7.21 -6.45
CA GLN A 187 -18.18 7.40 -7.30
C GLN A 187 -17.82 7.06 -8.75
N SER A 188 -18.80 6.94 -9.63
CA SER A 188 -18.51 6.72 -11.05
C SER A 188 -17.61 7.85 -11.60
N GLY A 189 -16.46 7.47 -12.15
CA GLY A 189 -15.41 8.37 -12.63
C GLY A 189 -14.29 8.66 -11.65
N THR A 190 -14.38 8.26 -10.37
CA THR A 190 -13.28 8.39 -9.42
C THR A 190 -12.10 7.52 -9.86
N ILE A 191 -10.90 8.09 -9.86
CA ILE A 191 -9.68 7.41 -10.24
C ILE A 191 -8.76 7.32 -9.02
N MET A 192 -8.29 6.12 -8.72
CA MET A 192 -7.19 5.87 -7.81
C MET A 192 -5.91 5.68 -8.63
N PHE A 193 -4.86 6.43 -8.33
CA PHE A 193 -3.64 6.45 -9.12
C PHE A 193 -2.39 6.33 -8.24
N ALA A 194 -1.40 5.60 -8.75
CA ALA A 194 -0.06 5.55 -8.19
C ALA A 194 0.99 5.51 -9.31
N ARG A 195 2.14 6.16 -9.10
CA ARG A 195 3.25 6.21 -10.05
C ARG A 195 4.58 6.29 -9.31
N PRO A 196 5.65 5.66 -9.83
CA PRO A 196 6.89 5.58 -9.07
C PRO A 196 7.61 6.92 -9.12
N PHE A 197 8.47 7.15 -8.14
CA PHE A 197 9.25 8.37 -8.08
C PHE A 197 10.38 8.31 -9.11
N GLY A 198 10.62 9.41 -9.84
CA GLY A 198 11.76 9.54 -10.72
C GLY A 198 12.29 10.96 -10.78
N GLY A 199 13.61 11.10 -10.74
CA GLY A 199 14.30 12.39 -10.66
C GLY A 199 14.30 13.22 -11.95
N ARG A 200 14.98 14.37 -11.84
CA ARG A 200 15.04 15.56 -12.73
C ARG A 200 15.28 15.32 -14.22
N LEU A 201 15.80 14.17 -14.62
CA LEU A 201 15.95 13.79 -16.02
C LEU A 201 14.87 12.76 -16.33
N GLY A 202 13.77 13.24 -16.92
CA GLY A 202 12.79 12.34 -17.52
C GLY A 202 13.50 11.57 -18.62
N GLY A 203 13.75 10.28 -18.41
CA GLY A 203 13.98 9.36 -19.51
C GLY A 203 12.77 9.45 -20.42
N GLN A 204 12.89 10.28 -21.45
CA GLN A 204 11.92 10.31 -22.52
C GLN A 204 12.09 8.97 -23.25
N ALA A 205 10.97 8.41 -23.73
CA ALA A 205 10.98 7.34 -24.72
C ALA A 205 11.81 7.69 -26.00
N THR A 206 12.32 8.94 -26.09
CA THR A 206 13.08 9.53 -27.19
C THR A 206 14.60 9.67 -26.93
N GLY A 207 15.19 8.88 -26.02
CA GLY A 207 16.66 8.77 -25.94
C GLY A 207 17.39 9.85 -25.14
N GLY A 208 16.73 10.44 -24.13
CA GLY A 208 17.41 11.28 -23.13
C GLY A 208 18.30 10.46 -22.19
N GLY A 209 19.41 11.04 -21.72
CA GLY A 209 20.35 10.39 -20.80
C GLY A 209 19.69 9.83 -19.53
N GLY A 210 20.29 8.77 -18.99
CA GLY A 210 19.74 7.96 -17.89
C GLY A 210 19.37 8.73 -16.62
N PHE A 211 18.49 8.13 -15.83
CA PHE A 211 18.00 8.68 -14.56
C PHE A 211 19.13 8.83 -13.55
N SER A 212 19.15 9.97 -12.85
CA SER A 212 20.15 10.24 -11.83
C SER A 212 19.79 9.62 -10.46
N VAL A 213 18.51 9.71 -10.06
CA VAL A 213 17.92 9.07 -8.87
C VAL A 213 16.45 8.67 -9.14
N GLY A 214 15.94 7.68 -8.40
CA GLY A 214 14.60 7.13 -8.51
C GLY A 214 14.45 5.96 -9.49
N TYR A 215 13.22 5.70 -9.91
CA TYR A 215 12.85 4.57 -10.77
C TYR A 215 13.16 4.83 -12.24
N GLY A 216 13.72 3.81 -12.90
CA GLY A 216 14.01 3.86 -14.31
C GLY A 216 14.70 2.62 -14.87
N MET A 217 15.21 2.73 -16.10
CA MET A 217 16.06 1.72 -16.71
C MET A 217 17.53 2.10 -16.52
N ALA A 218 18.36 1.16 -16.06
CA ALA A 218 19.80 1.35 -15.99
C ALA A 218 20.46 1.23 -17.38
N ALA A 219 21.32 2.20 -17.72
CA ALA A 219 22.18 2.15 -18.90
C ALA A 219 23.54 1.53 -18.51
N ASP A 220 23.59 0.21 -18.34
CA ASP A 220 24.87 -0.47 -18.17
C ASP A 220 24.93 -1.75 -18.99
N THR A 221 25.86 -1.77 -19.95
CA THR A 221 26.22 -2.92 -20.79
C THR A 221 27.03 -3.98 -20.06
N SER A 222 27.51 -3.71 -18.83
CA SER A 222 28.28 -4.65 -18.00
C SER A 222 27.43 -5.69 -17.25
N GLN A 223 26.10 -5.52 -17.23
CA GLN A 223 25.15 -6.46 -16.61
C GLN A 223 24.18 -7.13 -17.61
N GLY A 224 24.61 -7.28 -18.86
CA GLY A 224 23.84 -7.95 -19.91
C GLY A 224 22.93 -6.99 -20.67
N ASN A 225 23.33 -6.72 -21.91
CA ASN A 225 22.55 -5.96 -22.86
C ASN A 225 21.33 -6.79 -23.32
N THR A 226 20.18 -6.63 -22.66
CA THR A 226 18.93 -7.32 -23.03
C THR A 226 18.09 -6.56 -24.05
N GLY A 227 18.60 -5.50 -24.70
CA GLY A 227 17.80 -4.72 -25.65
C GLY A 227 16.59 -4.04 -24.99
N GLY A 228 16.73 -3.65 -23.71
CA GLY A 228 15.68 -3.00 -22.91
C GLY A 228 16.06 -2.62 -21.47
N GLY A 229 17.29 -2.87 -21.02
CA GLY A 229 17.79 -2.48 -19.70
C GLY A 229 17.14 -3.21 -18.51
N ARG A 230 17.73 -3.06 -17.32
CA ARG A 230 17.16 -3.55 -16.05
C ARG A 230 16.27 -2.46 -15.43
N TYR A 231 15.02 -2.78 -15.13
CA TYR A 231 14.13 -1.92 -14.35
C TYR A 231 14.64 -1.83 -12.91
N TRP A 232 15.00 -0.63 -12.47
CA TRP A 232 15.84 -0.42 -11.29
C TRP A 232 15.53 0.90 -10.58
N TYR A 233 15.95 0.99 -9.31
CA TYR A 233 15.93 2.21 -8.52
C TYR A 233 17.36 2.72 -8.28
N SER A 234 17.68 3.89 -8.82
CA SER A 234 18.93 4.58 -8.49
C SER A 234 18.75 5.34 -7.17
N TYR A 235 19.57 5.02 -6.17
CA TYR A 235 19.53 5.64 -4.84
C TYR A 235 20.70 6.57 -4.62
N GLY A 236 20.62 7.40 -3.58
CA GLY A 236 21.64 8.38 -3.22
C GLY A 236 21.32 9.77 -3.75
N THR A 237 22.34 10.59 -3.95
CA THR A 237 22.20 11.99 -4.39
C THR A 237 22.93 12.22 -5.71
N ASP A 238 22.28 12.88 -6.66
CA ASP A 238 22.90 13.22 -7.94
C ASP A 238 23.79 14.47 -7.89
N SER A 239 24.53 14.71 -8.99
CA SER A 239 25.43 15.86 -9.14
C SER A 239 24.74 17.22 -9.06
N LYS A 240 23.41 17.26 -9.13
CA LYS A 240 22.59 18.47 -9.02
C LYS A 240 21.82 18.55 -7.70
N GLY A 241 22.06 17.62 -6.78
CA GLY A 241 21.49 17.56 -5.43
C GLY A 241 20.13 16.90 -5.32
N ALA A 242 19.65 16.19 -6.34
CA ALA A 242 18.43 15.39 -6.22
C ALA A 242 18.72 14.09 -5.47
N THR A 243 17.93 13.79 -4.43
CA THR A 243 18.14 12.62 -3.56
C THR A 243 16.95 11.66 -3.62
N PHE A 244 17.23 10.35 -3.58
CA PHE A 244 16.26 9.30 -3.32
C PHE A 244 16.90 8.23 -2.43
N GLU A 245 16.38 8.04 -1.22
CA GLU A 245 16.96 7.10 -0.25
C GLU A 245 16.51 5.67 -0.54
N SER A 246 17.31 4.68 -0.15
CA SER A 246 16.93 3.27 -0.27
C SER A 246 15.76 2.91 0.64
N TYR A 247 14.91 1.98 0.20
CA TYR A 247 13.93 1.35 1.08
C TYR A 247 14.60 0.82 2.38
N PRO A 248 13.99 0.98 3.57
CA PRO A 248 12.64 1.51 3.83
C PRO A 248 12.55 3.04 4.00
N GLU A 249 13.63 3.78 3.81
CA GLU A 249 13.64 5.23 4.05
C GLU A 249 12.77 5.98 3.04
N SER A 250 12.88 5.66 1.74
CA SER A 250 11.93 6.12 0.73
C SER A 250 11.09 4.97 0.18
N ILE A 251 9.78 5.17 0.21
CA ILE A 251 8.71 4.35 -0.33
C ILE A 251 7.90 5.24 -1.27
N ASP A 252 8.03 5.02 -2.59
CA ASP A 252 7.22 5.75 -3.56
C ASP A 252 5.80 5.17 -3.71
N GLN A 253 4.98 5.74 -4.59
CA GLN A 253 3.57 5.33 -4.67
C GLN A 253 3.41 3.90 -5.21
N MET A 254 4.27 3.47 -6.13
CA MET A 254 4.21 2.09 -6.64
C MET A 254 4.71 1.11 -5.59
N MET A 255 5.74 1.46 -4.82
CA MET A 255 6.13 0.67 -3.65
C MET A 255 5.02 0.62 -2.59
N ALA A 256 4.30 1.72 -2.38
CA ALA A 256 3.20 1.80 -1.43
C ALA A 256 1.97 0.96 -1.84
N VAL A 257 1.74 0.81 -3.15
CA VAL A 257 0.57 0.07 -3.69
C VAL A 257 0.89 -1.36 -4.08
N LEU A 258 2.12 -1.67 -4.49
CA LEU A 258 2.53 -2.99 -5.01
C LEU A 258 3.70 -3.61 -4.22
N GLY A 259 4.23 -2.94 -3.20
CA GLY A 259 5.38 -3.40 -2.43
C GLY A 259 6.74 -3.02 -3.05
N ASN A 260 7.79 -3.03 -2.23
CA ASN A 260 9.15 -2.57 -2.59
C ASN A 260 9.74 -3.22 -3.86
N ASN A 261 9.38 -4.47 -4.17
CA ASN A 261 9.92 -5.22 -5.31
C ASN A 261 9.10 -5.10 -6.60
N TRP A 262 8.11 -4.21 -6.67
CA TRP A 262 7.23 -4.10 -7.84
C TRP A 262 8.00 -3.88 -9.16
N ASN A 263 9.21 -3.32 -9.10
CA ASN A 263 10.08 -3.13 -10.27
C ASN A 263 10.46 -4.44 -10.99
N TYR A 264 10.25 -5.61 -10.37
CA TYR A 264 10.44 -6.92 -11.00
C TYR A 264 9.27 -7.36 -11.88
N LEU A 265 8.09 -6.74 -11.74
CA LEU A 265 6.93 -7.02 -12.58
C LEU A 265 7.21 -6.64 -14.04
N ARG A 266 6.74 -7.48 -14.96
CA ARG A 266 6.86 -7.35 -16.41
C ARG A 266 5.49 -7.62 -17.05
N ALA A 267 5.35 -7.22 -18.31
CA ALA A 267 4.16 -7.53 -19.08
C ALA A 267 3.78 -9.02 -18.97
N GLY A 268 2.52 -9.30 -18.63
CA GLY A 268 2.00 -10.65 -18.43
C GLY A 268 2.06 -11.18 -16.98
N ASP A 269 2.90 -10.60 -16.10
CA ASP A 269 2.83 -10.94 -14.68
C ASP A 269 1.48 -10.54 -14.10
N VAL A 270 1.02 -11.22 -13.04
CA VAL A 270 -0.31 -11.03 -12.46
C VAL A 270 -0.21 -10.47 -11.04
N VAL A 271 -1.01 -9.45 -10.77
CA VAL A 271 -1.24 -8.90 -9.43
C VAL A 271 -2.69 -9.10 -9.05
N THR A 272 -2.94 -9.79 -7.95
CA THR A 272 -4.28 -9.87 -7.37
C THR A 272 -4.52 -8.62 -6.53
N MET A 273 -5.63 -7.93 -6.78
CA MET A 273 -6.08 -6.79 -5.98
C MET A 273 -7.44 -7.09 -5.37
N LYS A 274 -7.62 -6.72 -4.10
CA LYS A 274 -8.88 -6.82 -3.34
C LYS A 274 -9.22 -5.48 -2.72
N VAL A 275 -10.51 -5.14 -2.73
CA VAL A 275 -11.07 -4.03 -1.97
C VAL A 275 -12.05 -4.60 -0.95
N ILE A 276 -11.81 -4.29 0.31
CA ILE A 276 -12.57 -4.76 1.47
C ILE A 276 -13.33 -3.57 2.03
N HIS A 277 -14.64 -3.70 2.20
CA HIS A 277 -15.44 -2.76 2.96
C HIS A 277 -15.33 -3.11 4.43
N THR A 278 -14.63 -2.27 5.20
CA THR A 278 -14.25 -2.55 6.58
C THR A 278 -15.46 -2.63 7.52
N PRO A 279 -16.53 -1.81 7.41
CA PRO A 279 -17.69 -1.92 8.29
C PRO A 279 -18.43 -3.26 8.15
N SER A 280 -18.55 -3.77 6.92
CA SER A 280 -19.22 -5.07 6.67
C SER A 280 -18.27 -6.28 6.70
N GLY A 281 -16.95 -6.07 6.73
CA GLY A 281 -15.95 -7.14 6.64
C GLY A 281 -15.92 -7.93 5.32
N LYS A 282 -16.53 -7.40 4.25
CA LYS A 282 -16.72 -8.14 2.98
C LYS A 282 -15.76 -7.64 1.90
N VAL A 283 -15.25 -8.55 1.08
CA VAL A 283 -14.58 -8.21 -0.18
C VAL A 283 -15.65 -7.73 -1.15
N ILE A 284 -15.61 -6.45 -1.53
CA ILE A 284 -16.61 -5.83 -2.42
C ILE A 284 -16.13 -5.76 -3.87
N TRP A 285 -14.82 -5.91 -4.11
CA TRP A 285 -14.24 -6.03 -5.43
C TRP A 285 -12.94 -6.84 -5.37
N GLN A 286 -12.71 -7.70 -6.37
CA GLN A 286 -11.47 -8.45 -6.52
C GLN A 286 -11.19 -8.73 -8.00
N LYS A 287 -9.93 -8.60 -8.42
CA LYS A 287 -9.51 -8.95 -9.78
C LYS A 287 -8.03 -9.35 -9.82
N ASP A 288 -7.73 -10.27 -10.73
CA ASP A 288 -6.36 -10.54 -11.17
C ASP A 288 -6.04 -9.62 -12.35
N ILE A 289 -5.04 -8.76 -12.15
CA ILE A 289 -4.65 -7.72 -13.09
C ILE A 289 -3.35 -8.15 -13.76
N SER A 290 -3.38 -8.35 -15.07
CA SER A 290 -2.15 -8.56 -15.83
C SER A 290 -1.41 -7.24 -16.01
N VAL A 291 -0.11 -7.25 -15.70
CA VAL A 291 0.77 -6.10 -15.89
C VAL A 291 0.98 -5.87 -17.39
N GLU A 292 0.96 -4.62 -17.81
CA GLU A 292 1.27 -4.19 -19.18
C GLU A 292 2.68 -3.59 -19.26
N GLY A 293 3.27 -3.57 -20.46
CA GLY A 293 4.64 -3.09 -20.72
C GLY A 293 4.69 -1.85 -21.59
#